data_AF-A0A445ALL6-F1
#
_entry.id   AF-A0A445ALL6-F1
#
_cell.length_a   1.000
_cell.length_b   1.000
_cell.length_c   1.000
_cell.angle_alpha   90.00
_cell.angle_beta   90.00
_cell.angle_gamma   90.00
#
_symmetry.space_group_name_H-M   'P 1'
#
loop_
_entity.id
_entity.type
_entity.pdbx_description
1 polymer ?
#
loop_
_entity_poly.entity_id
_entity_poly.type
_entity_poly.pdbx_seq_one_letter_code
_entity_poly.pdbx_strand_id
1 'polypeptide(L)'
;MEEDAPTLPLPEAFLQFLEANGLDPSIYTAIDSTPRFIRLKPGFDACVEEVEKEVKCKLEKVQWLQGFYSLPPHVQIAGSRAYQEGKIYGIDASSGAAVMALNVSPGDHVLDLCAAPGAKLCMILDLLGDLGSVTGVDVARHRLAACRTMLQKYALGDRCRLFVADGTTFSVIPVGSRSDCKSFESGLEEKDDVFKEWTSRRPWKERRKANRSGIPQSLSKSQPPELIYYGRHSGVIGLAKGELYKTVSDVEMGSHGYDKVLVDAECTHDGSVKHIQKFENWGWGTFQRRVLDAERTDNLHVLQANDSSLFP
;
A
#
# COMPACT_ATOMS: atom_id res chain seq x y z
N MET A 1 -27.46 -30.13 21.32
CA MET A 1 -26.31 -29.70 22.13
C MET A 1 -25.54 -28.74 21.27
N GLU A 2 -25.89 -27.47 21.37
CA GLU A 2 -25.14 -26.37 20.77
C GLU A 2 -23.81 -26.27 21.55
N GLU A 3 -22.69 -26.33 20.83
CA GLU A 3 -21.37 -26.06 21.42
C GLU A 3 -21.22 -24.54 21.56
N ASP A 4 -21.23 -24.07 22.82
CA ASP A 4 -20.85 -22.70 23.18
C ASP A 4 -19.39 -22.44 22.78
N ALA A 5 -19.19 -21.60 21.77
CA ALA A 5 -17.89 -20.98 21.51
C ALA A 5 -17.61 -19.93 22.60
N PRO A 6 -16.40 -19.90 23.20
CA PRO A 6 -16.11 -18.99 24.31
C PRO A 6 -15.97 -17.55 23.81
N THR A 7 -17.03 -16.76 23.91
CA THR A 7 -17.00 -15.30 23.73
C THR A 7 -16.43 -14.67 25.00
N LEU A 8 -15.10 -14.54 25.07
CA LEU A 8 -14.50 -13.72 26.13
C LEU A 8 -14.89 -12.24 25.89
N PRO A 9 -15.41 -11.54 26.91
CA PRO A 9 -15.90 -10.18 26.75
C PRO A 9 -14.75 -9.20 26.49
N LEU A 10 -14.97 -8.25 25.58
CA LEU A 10 -14.06 -7.15 25.28
C LEU A 10 -13.72 -6.37 26.58
N PRO A 11 -12.50 -5.80 26.71
CA PRO A 11 -12.11 -5.05 27.90
C PRO A 11 -13.02 -3.83 28.15
N GLU A 12 -13.30 -3.56 29.43
CA GLU A 12 -14.16 -2.44 29.85
C GLU A 12 -13.70 -1.08 29.28
N ALA A 13 -12.39 -0.80 29.32
CA ALA A 13 -11.85 0.44 28.74
C ALA A 13 -12.08 0.55 27.23
N PHE A 14 -12.13 -0.59 26.52
CA PHE A 14 -12.43 -0.61 25.08
C PHE A 14 -13.92 -0.42 24.83
N LEU A 15 -14.79 -1.04 25.63
CA LEU A 15 -16.25 -0.82 25.56
C LEU A 15 -16.61 0.66 25.81
N GLN A 16 -16.01 1.28 26.83
CA GLN A 16 -16.18 2.70 27.11
C GLN A 16 -15.69 3.58 25.95
N PHE A 17 -14.58 3.23 25.32
CA PHE A 17 -14.10 3.92 24.13
C PHE A 17 -15.10 3.79 22.97
N LEU A 18 -15.65 2.60 22.72
CA LEU A 18 -16.65 2.38 21.67
C LEU A 18 -17.91 3.20 21.93
N GLU A 19 -18.45 3.14 23.14
CA GLU A 19 -19.63 3.90 23.55
C GLU A 19 -19.43 5.41 23.42
N ALA A 20 -18.28 5.93 23.88
CA ALA A 20 -17.94 7.35 23.78
C ALA A 20 -17.84 7.84 22.33
N ASN A 21 -17.56 6.95 21.37
CA ASN A 21 -17.47 7.26 19.94
C ASN A 21 -18.71 6.81 19.15
N GLY A 22 -19.77 6.36 19.82
CA GLY A 22 -21.02 5.93 19.17
C GLY A 22 -20.88 4.66 18.33
N LEU A 23 -19.92 3.78 18.67
CA LEU A 23 -19.66 2.53 17.98
C LEU A 23 -20.31 1.37 18.72
N ASP A 24 -21.01 0.49 17.99
CA ASP A 24 -21.63 -0.70 18.56
C ASP A 24 -20.58 -1.81 18.81
N PRO A 25 -20.43 -2.29 20.05
CA PRO A 25 -19.54 -3.41 20.37
C PRO A 25 -19.83 -4.70 19.58
N SER A 26 -21.06 -4.88 19.09
CA SER A 26 -21.47 -6.07 18.32
C SER A 26 -20.63 -6.29 17.05
N ILE A 27 -20.06 -5.21 16.49
CA ILE A 27 -19.17 -5.19 15.32
C ILE A 27 -17.93 -6.08 15.53
N TYR A 28 -17.49 -6.22 16.79
CA TYR A 28 -16.31 -7.01 17.17
C TYR A 28 -16.66 -8.42 17.64
N THR A 29 -17.93 -8.72 17.93
CA THR A 29 -18.38 -10.06 18.31
C THR A 29 -18.92 -10.86 17.12
N ALA A 30 -19.31 -10.18 16.04
CA ALA A 30 -19.93 -10.79 14.87
C ALA A 30 -18.92 -11.16 13.75
N ILE A 31 -17.65 -11.43 14.09
CA ILE A 31 -16.54 -11.61 13.15
C ILE A 31 -16.85 -12.69 12.11
N ASP A 32 -17.45 -13.82 12.54
CA ASP A 32 -17.80 -14.94 11.67
C ASP A 32 -18.90 -14.61 10.63
N SER A 33 -19.59 -13.48 10.82
CA SER A 33 -20.62 -12.97 9.89
C SER A 33 -20.13 -11.80 9.04
N THR A 34 -18.91 -11.30 9.27
CA THR A 34 -18.40 -10.15 8.52
C THR A 34 -18.18 -10.50 7.04
N PRO A 35 -18.77 -9.74 6.11
CA PRO A 35 -18.61 -10.02 4.70
C PRO A 35 -17.17 -9.75 4.25
N ARG A 36 -16.73 -10.50 3.25
CA ARG A 36 -15.48 -10.23 2.52
C ARG A 36 -15.81 -9.43 1.27
N PHE A 37 -14.83 -8.70 0.77
CA PHE A 37 -15.01 -7.86 -0.41
C PHE A 37 -14.01 -8.20 -1.51
N ILE A 38 -14.48 -8.09 -2.74
CA ILE A 38 -13.65 -8.12 -3.95
C ILE A 38 -13.88 -6.89 -4.78
N ARG A 39 -12.86 -6.54 -5.54
CA ARG A 39 -12.94 -5.54 -6.60
C ARG A 39 -12.72 -6.20 -7.95
N LEU A 40 -13.55 -5.85 -8.93
CA LEU A 40 -13.31 -6.15 -10.33
C LEU A 40 -12.32 -5.12 -10.90
N LYS A 41 -11.31 -5.59 -11.61
CA LYS A 41 -10.40 -4.71 -12.33
C LYS A 41 -11.18 -3.95 -13.42
N PRO A 42 -10.89 -2.66 -13.67
CA PRO A 42 -11.58 -1.89 -14.71
C PRO A 42 -11.55 -2.60 -16.07
N GLY A 43 -12.69 -2.61 -16.76
CA GLY A 43 -12.85 -3.29 -18.06
C GLY A 43 -13.35 -4.74 -17.97
N PHE A 44 -13.49 -5.30 -16.77
CA PHE A 44 -14.02 -6.66 -16.56
C PHE A 44 -15.44 -6.69 -15.96
N ASP A 45 -16.18 -5.59 -16.02
CA ASP A 45 -17.54 -5.49 -15.46
C ASP A 45 -18.52 -6.52 -16.04
N ALA A 46 -18.32 -6.95 -17.29
CA ALA A 46 -19.13 -7.98 -17.94
C ALA A 46 -18.87 -9.40 -17.39
N CYS A 47 -17.78 -9.62 -16.66
CA CYS A 47 -17.40 -10.95 -16.15
C CYS A 47 -18.08 -11.33 -14.84
N VAL A 48 -18.95 -10.48 -14.27
CA VAL A 48 -19.61 -10.74 -12.96
C VAL A 48 -20.32 -12.10 -12.94
N GLU A 49 -21.12 -12.42 -13.96
CA GLU A 49 -21.84 -13.69 -14.01
C GLU A 49 -20.91 -14.91 -14.12
N GLU A 50 -19.76 -14.76 -14.76
CA GLU A 50 -18.74 -15.81 -14.83
C GLU A 50 -18.10 -16.02 -13.46
N VAL A 51 -17.78 -14.93 -12.75
CA VAL A 51 -17.23 -14.97 -11.40
C VAL A 51 -18.22 -15.65 -10.45
N GLU A 52 -19.50 -15.29 -10.50
CA GLU A 52 -20.55 -15.89 -9.66
C GLU A 52 -20.65 -17.41 -9.86
N LYS A 53 -20.57 -17.89 -11.11
CA LYS A 53 -20.55 -19.32 -11.44
C LYS A 53 -19.31 -20.02 -10.90
N GLU A 54 -18.15 -19.38 -10.99
CA GLU A 54 -16.88 -19.94 -10.51
C GLU A 54 -16.79 -20.01 -8.99
N VAL A 55 -17.26 -18.97 -8.29
CA VAL A 55 -17.27 -18.93 -6.81
C VAL A 55 -18.48 -19.64 -6.20
N LYS A 56 -19.44 -20.07 -7.03
CA LYS A 56 -20.71 -20.72 -6.63
C LYS A 56 -21.51 -19.88 -5.64
N CYS A 57 -21.47 -18.57 -5.80
CA CYS A 57 -22.10 -17.62 -4.90
C CYS A 57 -22.51 -16.38 -5.70
N LYS A 58 -23.66 -15.80 -5.35
CA LYS A 58 -24.11 -14.54 -5.93
C LYS A 58 -23.31 -13.39 -5.31
N LEU A 59 -22.84 -12.47 -6.15
CA LEU A 59 -22.12 -11.28 -5.69
C LEU A 59 -23.11 -10.16 -5.37
N GLU A 60 -22.95 -9.55 -4.21
CA GLU A 60 -23.76 -8.40 -3.81
C GLU A 60 -23.00 -7.10 -4.12
N LYS A 61 -23.54 -6.27 -5.00
CA LYS A 61 -22.88 -5.02 -5.38
C LYS A 61 -22.87 -4.02 -4.22
N VAL A 62 -21.69 -3.47 -3.91
CA VAL A 62 -21.54 -2.38 -2.94
C VAL A 62 -21.96 -1.07 -3.61
N GLN A 63 -23.17 -0.58 -3.32
CA GLN A 63 -23.79 0.52 -4.08
C GLN A 63 -23.00 1.83 -4.06
N TRP A 64 -22.32 2.12 -2.96
CA TRP A 64 -21.56 3.35 -2.76
C TRP A 64 -20.11 3.26 -3.29
N LEU A 65 -19.65 2.09 -3.75
CA LEU A 65 -18.28 1.87 -4.17
C LEU A 65 -18.21 1.12 -5.51
N GLN A 66 -17.77 1.82 -6.55
CA GLN A 66 -17.76 1.27 -7.91
C GLN A 66 -16.82 0.07 -8.06
N GLY A 67 -17.30 -0.99 -8.71
CA GLY A 67 -16.52 -2.20 -8.98
C GLY A 67 -16.34 -3.12 -7.77
N PHE A 68 -16.94 -2.80 -6.62
CA PHE A 68 -16.86 -3.62 -5.41
C PHE A 68 -18.09 -4.50 -5.22
N TYR A 69 -17.83 -5.71 -4.72
CA TYR A 69 -18.85 -6.70 -4.42
C TYR A 69 -18.55 -7.37 -3.07
N SER A 70 -19.60 -7.58 -2.27
CA SER A 70 -19.55 -8.37 -1.04
C SER A 70 -19.76 -9.86 -1.33
N LEU A 71 -19.13 -10.66 -0.48
CA LEU A 71 -19.12 -12.11 -0.47
C LEU A 71 -19.27 -12.60 0.97
N PRO A 72 -19.97 -13.73 1.20
CA PRO A 72 -19.93 -14.38 2.50
C PRO A 72 -18.50 -14.80 2.90
N PRO A 73 -18.16 -14.81 4.20
CA PRO A 73 -16.78 -15.01 4.66
C PRO A 73 -16.18 -16.38 4.26
N HIS A 74 -17.01 -17.41 4.14
CA HIS A 74 -16.59 -18.77 3.78
C HIS A 74 -16.27 -18.95 2.28
N VAL A 75 -16.66 -18.01 1.42
CA VAL A 75 -16.41 -18.11 -0.02
C VAL A 75 -14.95 -17.80 -0.32
N GLN A 76 -14.31 -18.68 -1.08
CA GLN A 76 -12.91 -18.53 -1.48
C GLN A 76 -12.81 -18.21 -2.97
N ILE A 77 -12.11 -17.12 -3.28
CA ILE A 77 -11.88 -16.69 -4.66
C ILE A 77 -10.59 -17.27 -5.25
N ALA A 78 -9.68 -17.80 -4.42
CA ALA A 78 -8.34 -18.21 -4.86
C ALA A 78 -8.35 -19.28 -5.96
N GLY A 79 -9.38 -20.13 -5.98
CA GLY A 79 -9.57 -21.18 -6.97
C GLY A 79 -10.27 -20.74 -8.25
N SER A 80 -10.81 -19.51 -8.33
CA SER A 80 -11.51 -19.04 -9.53
C SER A 80 -10.52 -18.64 -10.62
N ARG A 81 -10.88 -18.86 -11.88
CA ARG A 81 -10.06 -18.44 -13.02
C ARG A 81 -10.00 -16.93 -13.08
N ALA A 82 -11.12 -16.25 -12.78
CA ALA A 82 -11.13 -14.79 -12.71
C ALA A 82 -10.10 -14.23 -11.71
N TYR A 83 -9.90 -14.87 -10.56
CA TYR A 83 -8.86 -14.46 -9.63
C TYR A 83 -7.47 -14.81 -10.14
N GLN A 84 -7.27 -16.00 -10.70
CA GLN A 84 -5.97 -16.47 -11.20
C GLN A 84 -5.45 -15.63 -12.38
N GLU A 85 -6.35 -15.24 -13.29
CA GLU A 85 -6.08 -14.40 -14.46
C GLU A 85 -5.99 -12.89 -14.12
N GLY A 86 -6.20 -12.52 -12.85
CA GLY A 86 -6.06 -11.13 -12.42
C GLY A 86 -7.25 -10.22 -12.77
N LYS A 87 -8.42 -10.78 -13.09
CA LYS A 87 -9.64 -10.02 -13.36
C LYS A 87 -10.29 -9.47 -12.09
N ILE A 88 -10.09 -10.15 -10.97
CA ILE A 88 -10.57 -9.74 -9.64
C ILE A 88 -9.47 -9.83 -8.58
N TYR A 89 -9.61 -9.02 -7.54
CA TYR A 89 -8.77 -9.13 -6.35
C TYR A 89 -9.53 -8.84 -5.06
N GLY A 90 -9.11 -9.50 -3.99
CA GLY A 90 -9.63 -9.25 -2.66
C GLY A 90 -9.08 -7.94 -2.12
N ILE A 91 -9.97 -7.04 -1.73
CA ILE A 91 -9.67 -5.76 -1.09
C ILE A 91 -10.90 -5.35 -0.29
N ASP A 92 -10.69 -4.89 0.93
CA ASP A 92 -11.78 -4.48 1.80
C ASP A 92 -12.48 -3.21 1.27
N ALA A 93 -13.78 -3.08 1.52
CA ALA A 93 -14.53 -1.91 1.07
C ALA A 93 -13.97 -0.60 1.70
N SER A 94 -13.51 -0.64 2.94
CA SER A 94 -12.88 0.53 3.60
C SER A 94 -11.57 0.93 2.91
N SER A 95 -10.75 -0.06 2.52
CA SER A 95 -9.54 0.17 1.72
C SER A 95 -9.87 0.82 0.38
N GLY A 96 -10.93 0.35 -0.29
CA GLY A 96 -11.39 0.96 -1.54
C GLY A 96 -11.90 2.38 -1.35
N ALA A 97 -12.64 2.64 -0.26
CA ALA A 97 -13.10 3.97 0.11
C ALA A 97 -11.95 4.96 0.30
N ALA A 98 -10.87 4.53 0.98
CA ALA A 98 -9.67 5.35 1.19
C ALA A 98 -9.01 5.74 -0.14
N VAL A 99 -8.89 4.79 -1.08
CA VAL A 99 -8.35 5.09 -2.42
C VAL A 99 -9.28 6.00 -3.23
N MET A 100 -10.59 5.84 -3.10
CA MET A 100 -11.54 6.75 -3.75
C MET A 100 -11.48 8.17 -3.18
N ALA A 101 -11.34 8.31 -1.86
CA ALA A 101 -11.18 9.60 -1.20
C ALA A 101 -9.89 10.32 -1.60
N LEU A 102 -8.85 9.57 -1.98
CA LEU A 102 -7.60 10.13 -2.51
C LEU A 102 -7.82 10.86 -3.85
N ASN A 103 -8.91 10.57 -4.58
CA ASN A 103 -9.28 11.24 -5.83
C ASN A 103 -8.13 11.28 -6.86
N VAL A 104 -7.53 10.12 -7.12
CA VAL A 104 -6.41 9.94 -8.06
C VAL A 104 -6.87 10.23 -9.48
N SER A 105 -6.11 11.06 -10.19
CA SER A 105 -6.32 11.38 -11.61
C SER A 105 -5.20 10.79 -12.49
N PRO A 106 -5.48 10.43 -13.75
CA PRO A 106 -4.44 10.04 -14.69
C PRO A 106 -3.37 11.14 -14.82
N GLY A 107 -2.10 10.77 -14.69
CA GLY A 107 -0.98 11.71 -14.65
C GLY A 107 -0.40 11.95 -13.26
N ASP A 108 -1.18 11.72 -12.20
CA ASP A 108 -0.73 11.93 -10.82
C ASP A 108 0.52 11.09 -10.49
N HIS A 109 1.36 11.64 -9.64
CA HIS A 109 2.40 10.94 -8.93
C HIS A 109 1.95 10.66 -7.50
N VAL A 110 1.70 9.39 -7.20
CA VAL A 110 1.11 8.96 -5.93
C VAL A 110 2.15 8.27 -5.05
N LEU A 111 2.17 8.61 -3.76
CA LEU A 111 2.97 7.95 -2.72
C LEU A 111 2.07 7.13 -1.81
N ASP A 112 2.37 5.84 -1.64
CA ASP A 112 1.76 4.95 -0.65
C ASP A 112 2.81 4.58 0.40
N LEU A 113 2.74 5.17 1.61
CA LEU A 113 3.76 5.04 2.64
C LEU A 113 3.72 3.72 3.43
N CYS A 114 2.65 2.94 3.27
CA CYS A 114 2.44 1.64 3.93
C CYS A 114 1.91 0.62 2.92
N ALA A 115 2.63 0.51 1.80
CA ALA A 115 2.11 -0.07 0.57
C ALA A 115 1.83 -1.57 0.64
N ALA A 116 2.52 -2.32 1.49
CA ALA A 116 2.38 -3.77 1.48
C ALA A 116 1.09 -4.22 2.23
N PRO A 117 0.35 -5.24 1.76
CA PRO A 117 0.69 -6.20 0.72
C PRO A 117 0.36 -5.76 -0.72
N GLY A 118 -0.13 -4.54 -0.95
CA GLY A 118 -0.22 -3.95 -2.30
C GLY A 118 -1.62 -3.78 -2.90
N ALA A 119 -2.70 -4.12 -2.18
CA ALA A 119 -4.05 -4.06 -2.74
C ALA A 119 -4.49 -2.63 -3.11
N LYS A 120 -4.28 -1.66 -2.21
CA LYS A 120 -4.56 -0.24 -2.48
C LYS A 120 -3.65 0.31 -3.57
N LEU A 121 -2.36 0.00 -3.48
CA LEU A 121 -1.38 0.35 -4.51
C LEU A 121 -1.80 -0.16 -5.90
N CYS A 122 -2.32 -1.39 -6.01
CA CYS A 122 -2.89 -1.91 -7.27
C CYS A 122 -4.13 -1.11 -7.69
N MET A 123 -5.03 -0.77 -6.77
CA MET A 123 -6.20 0.05 -7.08
C MET A 123 -5.83 1.46 -7.56
N ILE A 124 -4.82 2.09 -6.95
CA ILE A 124 -4.28 3.38 -7.39
C ILE A 124 -3.74 3.26 -8.83
N LEU A 125 -2.97 2.20 -9.12
CA LEU A 125 -2.44 1.97 -10.47
C LEU A 125 -3.55 1.73 -11.51
N ASP A 126 -4.63 1.03 -11.14
CA ASP A 126 -5.81 0.87 -12.01
C ASP A 126 -6.47 2.21 -12.37
N LEU A 127 -6.53 3.15 -11.42
CA LEU A 127 -7.13 4.48 -11.63
C LEU A 127 -6.22 5.41 -12.44
N LEU A 128 -4.92 5.30 -12.23
CA LEU A 128 -3.89 6.13 -12.87
C LEU A 128 -3.70 5.77 -14.36
N GLY A 129 -3.88 4.48 -14.71
CA GLY A 129 -3.79 4.01 -16.09
C GLY A 129 -2.38 4.16 -16.67
N ASP A 130 -2.29 4.77 -17.85
CA ASP A 130 -1.05 4.89 -18.62
C ASP A 130 -0.29 6.21 -18.40
N LEU A 131 -0.69 7.05 -17.44
CA LEU A 131 -0.05 8.36 -17.19
C LEU A 131 0.23 8.52 -15.71
N GLY A 132 1.42 9.01 -15.34
CA GLY A 132 1.81 9.19 -13.94
C GLY A 132 2.67 8.05 -13.38
N SER A 133 2.84 8.00 -12.06
CA SER A 133 3.62 6.94 -11.39
C SER A 133 3.18 6.70 -9.94
N VAL A 134 3.44 5.50 -9.43
CA VAL A 134 3.17 5.17 -8.01
C VAL A 134 4.46 4.75 -7.31
N THR A 135 4.71 5.33 -6.14
CA THR A 135 5.78 4.92 -5.23
C THR A 135 5.18 4.22 -4.03
N GLY A 136 5.51 2.94 -3.85
CA GLY A 136 5.17 2.21 -2.64
C GLY A 136 6.35 2.15 -1.68
N VAL A 137 6.10 2.41 -0.41
CA VAL A 137 7.09 2.31 0.67
C VAL A 137 6.53 1.39 1.74
N ASP A 138 7.37 0.52 2.30
CA ASP A 138 7.03 -0.25 3.49
C ASP A 138 8.31 -0.65 4.24
N VAL A 139 8.22 -0.70 5.56
CA VAL A 139 9.31 -1.14 6.44
C VAL A 139 9.62 -2.64 6.28
N ALA A 140 8.60 -3.44 5.94
CA ALA A 140 8.67 -4.89 5.89
C ALA A 140 8.97 -5.41 4.48
N ARG A 141 10.26 -5.63 4.19
CA ARG A 141 10.74 -6.20 2.93
C ARG A 141 9.97 -7.46 2.47
N HIS A 142 9.66 -8.37 3.39
CA HIS A 142 8.95 -9.61 3.04
C HIS A 142 7.51 -9.35 2.59
N ARG A 143 6.82 -8.35 3.16
CA ARG A 143 5.48 -7.94 2.72
C ARG A 143 5.54 -7.28 1.35
N LEU A 144 6.56 -6.48 1.06
CA LEU A 144 6.75 -5.91 -0.27
C LEU A 144 7.08 -6.95 -1.35
N ALA A 145 7.68 -8.09 -0.98
CA ALA A 145 7.81 -9.20 -1.92
C ALA A 145 6.43 -9.73 -2.37
N ALA A 146 5.46 -9.79 -1.46
CA ALA A 146 4.07 -10.12 -1.80
C ALA A 146 3.41 -9.03 -2.66
N CYS A 147 3.65 -7.75 -2.35
CA CYS A 147 3.23 -6.62 -3.19
C CYS A 147 3.76 -6.74 -4.61
N ARG A 148 5.03 -7.09 -4.79
CA ARG A 148 5.61 -7.32 -6.11
C ARG A 148 4.93 -8.47 -6.85
N THR A 149 4.63 -9.58 -6.17
CA THR A 149 3.88 -10.70 -6.77
C THR A 149 2.48 -10.25 -7.19
N MET A 150 1.82 -9.41 -6.39
CA MET A 150 0.52 -8.83 -6.71
C MET A 150 0.61 -7.96 -7.99
N LEU A 151 1.57 -7.04 -8.06
CA LEU A 151 1.82 -6.20 -9.23
C LEU A 151 2.07 -7.00 -10.51
N GLN A 152 2.85 -8.07 -10.42
CA GLN A 152 3.12 -8.96 -11.55
C GLN A 152 1.86 -9.72 -11.98
N LYS A 153 1.12 -10.28 -11.02
CA LYS A 153 -0.13 -11.01 -11.28
C LYS A 153 -1.17 -10.14 -11.99
N TYR A 154 -1.34 -8.89 -11.55
CA TYR A 154 -2.33 -7.97 -12.09
C TYR A 154 -1.82 -7.15 -13.29
N ALA A 155 -0.56 -7.35 -13.71
CA ALA A 155 0.11 -6.60 -14.76
C ALA A 155 0.05 -5.07 -14.55
N LEU A 156 0.28 -4.62 -13.32
CA LEU A 156 0.25 -3.20 -12.92
C LEU A 156 1.63 -2.64 -12.56
N GLY A 157 2.67 -3.45 -12.71
CA GLY A 157 4.01 -3.12 -12.22
C GLY A 157 4.74 -2.01 -12.99
N ASP A 158 4.35 -1.72 -14.22
CA ASP A 158 5.14 -0.90 -15.16
C ASP A 158 5.41 0.53 -14.68
N ARG A 159 4.46 1.16 -13.99
CA ARG A 159 4.58 2.55 -13.48
C ARG A 159 4.85 2.63 -11.98
N CYS A 160 5.16 1.49 -11.36
CA CYS A 160 5.37 1.38 -9.93
C CYS A 160 6.86 1.29 -9.59
N ARG A 161 7.25 1.87 -8.45
CA ARG A 161 8.53 1.60 -7.79
C ARG A 161 8.32 1.34 -6.29
N LEU A 162 9.03 0.36 -5.74
CA LEU A 162 8.89 -0.07 -4.36
C LEU A 162 10.20 0.12 -3.59
N PHE A 163 10.10 0.77 -2.42
CA PHE A 163 11.20 1.01 -1.52
C PHE A 163 10.97 0.33 -0.17
N VAL A 164 12.04 -0.27 0.36
CA VAL A 164 12.10 -0.66 1.77
C VAL A 164 12.66 0.52 2.55
N ALA A 165 11.84 1.15 3.37
CA ALA A 165 12.24 2.30 4.19
C ALA A 165 11.27 2.51 5.37
N ASP A 166 11.69 3.33 6.34
CA ASP A 166 10.80 3.88 7.36
C ASP A 166 10.05 5.09 6.77
N GLY A 167 8.73 4.96 6.63
CA GLY A 167 7.88 6.00 6.04
C GLY A 167 7.93 7.34 6.78
N THR A 168 8.33 7.38 8.05
CA THR A 168 8.52 8.63 8.81
C THR A 168 9.76 9.42 8.40
N THR A 169 10.64 8.83 7.60
CA THR A 169 11.92 9.41 7.16
C THR A 169 12.10 9.38 5.64
N PHE A 170 11.09 8.92 4.90
CA PHE A 170 11.17 8.77 3.46
C PHE A 170 11.09 10.13 2.76
N SER A 171 12.04 10.42 1.87
CA SER A 171 12.19 11.76 1.24
C SER A 171 12.52 11.69 -0.25
N VAL A 172 12.26 10.57 -0.92
CA VAL A 172 12.53 10.43 -2.36
C VAL A 172 11.38 11.06 -3.14
N ILE A 173 11.69 11.91 -4.12
CA ILE A 173 10.70 12.63 -4.94
C ILE A 173 10.17 11.82 -6.12
N PRO A 174 9.04 12.24 -6.72
CA PRO A 174 8.55 11.70 -7.96
C PRO A 174 9.49 11.84 -9.16
N VAL A 175 9.76 10.73 -9.83
CA VAL A 175 10.56 10.68 -11.06
C VAL A 175 9.66 11.02 -12.25
N GLY A 176 9.58 12.31 -12.60
CA GLY A 176 8.70 12.82 -13.67
C GLY A 176 8.56 14.35 -13.69
N SER A 177 8.82 15.02 -12.57
CA SER A 177 8.70 16.48 -12.44
C SER A 177 9.84 17.30 -13.13
N ARG A 178 10.79 16.66 -13.83
CA ARG A 178 12.00 17.32 -14.38
C ARG A 178 11.98 17.51 -15.91
N SER A 179 10.91 18.02 -16.49
CA SER A 179 10.93 18.43 -17.91
C SER A 179 11.75 19.71 -18.18
N ASP A 180 12.17 20.49 -17.17
CA ASP A 180 12.82 21.80 -17.40
C ASP A 180 14.20 22.01 -16.77
N CYS A 181 14.85 20.99 -16.22
CA CYS A 181 16.19 21.18 -15.64
C CYS A 181 17.26 20.82 -16.67
N LYS A 182 17.66 21.79 -17.50
CA LYS A 182 18.83 21.70 -18.40
C LYS A 182 20.02 21.12 -17.62
N SER A 183 20.46 19.93 -18.04
CA SER A 183 21.65 19.28 -17.51
C SER A 183 22.87 20.15 -17.73
N PHE A 184 23.43 20.67 -16.64
CA PHE A 184 24.80 21.18 -16.63
C PHE A 184 25.73 19.98 -16.75
N GLU A 185 26.43 19.88 -17.88
CA GLU A 185 27.49 18.89 -18.09
C GLU A 185 28.63 19.15 -17.11
N SER A 186 28.68 18.40 -16.02
CA SER A 186 29.92 18.16 -15.29
C SER A 186 30.34 16.72 -15.54
N GLY A 187 31.34 16.57 -16.41
CA GLY A 187 31.92 15.29 -16.77
C GLY A 187 32.51 14.53 -15.59
N LEU A 188 32.29 13.22 -15.63
CA LEU A 188 33.21 12.12 -15.33
C LEU A 188 32.32 10.85 -15.32
N GLU A 189 32.21 10.23 -16.50
CA GLU A 189 31.40 9.03 -16.69
C GLU A 189 32.01 7.82 -15.97
N GLU A 190 31.42 7.40 -14.85
CA GLU A 190 31.36 5.98 -14.52
C GLU A 190 30.15 5.38 -15.24
N LYS A 191 30.38 4.78 -16.42
CA LYS A 191 29.35 4.13 -17.28
C LYS A 191 28.52 3.00 -16.62
N ASP A 192 28.76 2.69 -15.34
CA ASP A 192 28.15 1.58 -14.61
C ASP A 192 27.07 1.99 -13.58
N ASP A 193 26.77 3.28 -13.41
CA ASP A 193 25.90 3.75 -12.31
C ASP A 193 24.49 4.21 -12.70
N VAL A 194 24.01 3.77 -13.87
CA VAL A 194 22.65 4.03 -14.35
C VAL A 194 21.75 2.80 -14.18
N PHE A 195 20.49 3.02 -13.80
CA PHE A 195 19.50 1.94 -13.70
C PHE A 195 19.13 1.38 -15.08
N LYS A 196 19.30 0.07 -15.26
CA LYS A 196 18.84 -0.70 -16.42
C LYS A 196 17.44 -1.26 -16.18
N GLU A 197 16.85 -1.92 -17.16
CA GLU A 197 15.57 -2.62 -16.97
C GLU A 197 15.64 -3.59 -15.77
N TRP A 198 14.60 -3.55 -14.94
CA TRP A 198 14.58 -4.33 -13.71
C TRP A 198 14.58 -5.82 -14.00
N THR A 199 15.39 -6.57 -13.25
CA THR A 199 15.40 -8.03 -13.31
C THR A 199 15.24 -8.63 -11.92
N SER A 200 14.60 -9.80 -11.84
CA SER A 200 14.40 -10.51 -10.57
C SER A 200 15.69 -11.04 -9.96
N ARG A 201 16.75 -11.16 -10.76
CA ARG A 201 18.06 -11.68 -10.33
C ARG A 201 18.95 -10.53 -9.85
N ARG A 202 19.14 -10.43 -8.53
CA ARG A 202 20.19 -9.55 -7.97
C ARG A 202 21.56 -9.93 -8.55
N PRO A 203 22.33 -8.98 -9.09
CA PRO A 203 23.71 -9.21 -9.51
C PRO A 203 24.55 -9.81 -8.38
N TRP A 204 25.48 -10.70 -8.72
CA TRP A 204 26.35 -11.41 -7.77
C TRP A 204 27.06 -10.46 -6.78
N LYS A 205 27.48 -9.28 -7.23
CA LYS A 205 28.16 -8.25 -6.41
C LYS A 205 27.27 -7.76 -5.26
N GLU A 206 25.97 -7.57 -5.49
CA GLU A 206 25.02 -7.13 -4.46
C GLU A 206 24.69 -8.25 -3.47
N ARG A 207 24.58 -9.50 -3.94
CA ARG A 207 24.38 -10.67 -3.06
C ARG A 207 25.53 -10.81 -2.06
N ARG A 208 26.77 -10.58 -2.49
CA ARG A 208 27.96 -10.60 -1.61
C ARG A 208 27.96 -9.47 -0.58
N LYS A 209 27.46 -8.28 -0.93
CA LYS A 209 27.36 -7.13 -0.01
C LYS A 209 26.30 -7.40 1.08
N ALA A 210 25.14 -7.94 0.69
CA ALA A 210 24.06 -8.34 1.62
C ALA A 210 24.46 -9.51 2.55
N ASN A 211 25.23 -10.49 2.05
CA ASN A 211 25.73 -11.60 2.87
C ASN A 211 26.85 -11.19 3.84
N ARG A 212 27.62 -10.14 3.53
CA ARG A 212 28.63 -9.60 4.46
C ARG A 212 28.02 -8.82 5.63
N SER A 213 26.82 -8.27 5.46
CA SER A 213 26.15 -7.49 6.51
C SER A 213 25.49 -8.33 7.62
N GLY A 214 25.38 -9.66 7.48
CA GLY A 214 25.28 -10.71 8.52
C GLY A 214 24.30 -10.59 9.71
N ILE A 215 23.64 -9.46 9.92
CA ILE A 215 22.81 -9.12 11.06
C ILE A 215 21.39 -8.94 10.52
N PRO A 216 20.34 -9.45 11.17
CA PRO A 216 18.97 -9.09 10.81
C PRO A 216 18.88 -7.57 10.82
N GLN A 217 18.69 -6.96 9.63
CA GLN A 217 18.62 -5.50 9.47
C GLN A 217 17.37 -5.00 10.22
N SER A 218 17.52 -4.73 11.51
CA SER A 218 16.77 -3.68 12.17
C SER A 218 17.04 -2.41 11.36
N LEU A 219 16.00 -1.88 10.70
CA LEU A 219 16.09 -0.61 10.00
C LEU A 219 16.49 0.45 11.04
N SER A 220 17.77 0.82 11.05
CA SER A 220 18.19 2.02 11.77
C SER A 220 17.66 3.22 11.00
N LYS A 221 17.23 4.27 11.70
CA LYS A 221 16.73 5.54 11.12
C LYS A 221 17.68 6.22 10.11
N SER A 222 18.88 5.67 9.91
CA SER A 222 19.96 6.22 9.10
C SER A 222 20.26 5.43 7.81
N GLN A 223 19.53 4.34 7.52
CA GLN A 223 19.75 3.61 6.27
C GLN A 223 18.97 4.27 5.13
N PRO A 224 19.60 4.51 3.97
CA PRO A 224 18.90 5.08 2.83
C PRO A 224 17.81 4.11 2.33
N PRO A 225 16.71 4.62 1.75
CA PRO A 225 15.66 3.79 1.17
C PRO A 225 16.24 2.76 0.19
N GLU A 226 15.86 1.49 0.31
CA GLU A 226 16.30 0.46 -0.63
C GLU A 226 15.26 0.26 -1.72
N LEU A 227 15.59 0.64 -2.96
CA LEU A 227 14.78 0.29 -4.12
C LEU A 227 14.84 -1.21 -4.43
N ILE A 228 13.70 -1.91 -4.34
CA ILE A 228 13.63 -3.36 -4.52
C ILE A 228 12.88 -3.79 -5.80
N TYR A 229 12.08 -2.89 -6.36
CA TYR A 229 11.31 -3.11 -7.59
C TYR A 229 11.06 -1.79 -8.29
N TYR A 230 11.14 -1.78 -9.62
CA TYR A 230 10.71 -0.65 -10.43
C TYR A 230 10.29 -1.16 -11.81
N GLY A 231 9.16 -0.66 -12.31
CA GLY A 231 8.63 -0.99 -13.62
C GLY A 231 9.31 -0.21 -14.75
N ARG A 232 9.00 -0.61 -15.99
CA ARG A 232 9.57 -0.02 -17.21
C ARG A 232 9.33 1.49 -17.34
N HIS A 233 8.15 1.93 -16.96
CA HIS A 233 7.67 3.30 -17.07
C HIS A 233 7.58 4.02 -15.72
N SER A 234 8.33 3.53 -14.72
CA SER A 234 8.39 4.10 -13.37
C SER A 234 9.25 5.38 -13.27
N GLY A 235 9.90 5.76 -14.37
CA GLY A 235 10.87 6.86 -14.46
C GLY A 235 12.31 6.47 -14.06
N VAL A 236 12.52 5.28 -13.49
CA VAL A 236 13.82 4.90 -12.93
C VAL A 236 14.83 4.47 -13.99
N ILE A 237 14.41 3.82 -15.08
CA ILE A 237 15.32 3.33 -16.13
C ILE A 237 16.01 4.52 -16.81
N GLY A 238 17.34 4.47 -16.90
CA GLY A 238 18.14 5.55 -17.47
C GLY A 238 18.56 6.62 -16.45
N LEU A 239 18.05 6.58 -15.22
CA LEU A 239 18.42 7.50 -14.16
C LEU A 239 19.73 7.07 -13.47
N ALA A 240 20.60 8.02 -13.16
CA ALA A 240 21.78 7.76 -12.34
C ALA A 240 21.39 7.48 -10.88
N LYS A 241 22.08 6.58 -10.18
CA LYS A 241 21.75 6.26 -8.78
C LYS A 241 21.79 7.48 -7.86
N GLY A 242 22.77 8.36 -8.03
CA GLY A 242 22.87 9.60 -7.26
C GLY A 242 21.70 10.56 -7.45
N GLU A 243 21.02 10.51 -8.61
CA GLU A 243 19.86 11.35 -8.89
C GLU A 243 18.59 10.81 -8.22
N LEU A 244 18.42 9.49 -8.13
CA LEU A 244 17.25 8.89 -7.48
C LEU A 244 17.21 9.21 -5.98
N TYR A 245 18.36 9.19 -5.31
CA TYR A 245 18.47 9.39 -3.86
C TYR A 245 18.84 10.83 -3.49
N LYS A 246 18.76 11.77 -4.43
CA LYS A 246 19.07 13.17 -4.14
C LYS A 246 18.02 13.71 -3.18
N THR A 247 18.45 14.04 -1.97
CA THR A 247 17.64 14.76 -0.99
C THR A 247 17.44 16.19 -1.47
N VAL A 248 16.18 16.61 -1.50
CA VAL A 248 15.75 17.96 -1.88
C VAL A 248 15.40 18.69 -0.58
N SER A 249 15.69 19.99 -0.49
CA SER A 249 15.35 20.77 0.72
C SER A 249 13.83 20.86 0.90
N ASP A 250 13.35 21.08 2.13
CA ASP A 250 11.90 21.16 2.43
C ASP A 250 11.16 22.19 1.54
N VAL A 251 11.87 23.24 1.11
CA VAL A 251 11.35 24.29 0.20
C VAL A 251 11.13 23.78 -1.23
N GLU A 252 12.02 22.90 -1.72
CA GLU A 252 11.92 22.31 -3.06
C GLU A 252 10.90 21.17 -3.10
N MET A 253 10.63 20.52 -1.96
CA MET A 253 9.63 19.45 -1.83
C MET A 253 8.19 19.96 -2.01
N GLY A 254 7.91 21.22 -1.64
CA GLY A 254 6.61 21.84 -1.86
C GLY A 254 6.23 22.05 -3.33
N SER A 255 7.22 22.08 -4.25
CA SER A 255 7.01 22.27 -5.70
C SER A 255 7.21 21.02 -6.53
N HIS A 256 7.93 20.01 -6.01
CA HIS A 256 8.26 18.76 -6.72
C HIS A 256 7.81 17.52 -5.95
N GLY A 257 6.92 17.68 -4.96
CA GLY A 257 6.37 16.61 -4.13
C GLY A 257 5.38 15.73 -4.89
N TYR A 258 4.79 14.77 -4.18
CA TYR A 258 3.75 13.91 -4.75
C TYR A 258 2.41 14.64 -4.84
N ASP A 259 1.68 14.43 -5.93
CA ASP A 259 0.35 15.01 -6.14
C ASP A 259 -0.66 14.47 -5.12
N LYS A 260 -0.45 13.23 -4.67
CA LYS A 260 -1.29 12.51 -3.72
C LYS A 260 -0.44 11.64 -2.79
N VAL A 261 -0.74 11.65 -1.50
CA VAL A 261 -0.07 10.82 -0.49
C VAL A 261 -1.11 10.01 0.28
N LEU A 262 -0.94 8.70 0.30
CA LEU A 262 -1.73 7.79 1.10
C LEU A 262 -0.90 7.33 2.32
N VAL A 263 -1.42 7.62 3.50
CA VAL A 263 -0.89 7.14 4.77
C VAL A 263 -2.00 6.34 5.44
N ASP A 264 -1.93 5.02 5.32
CA ASP A 264 -2.89 4.13 5.97
C ASP A 264 -2.19 3.14 6.89
N ALA A 265 -2.58 3.14 8.16
CA ALA A 265 -1.97 2.31 9.18
C ALA A 265 -2.62 0.92 9.25
N GLU A 266 -3.94 0.78 9.03
CA GLU A 266 -4.63 -0.51 9.02
C GLU A 266 -5.92 -0.49 8.19
N CYS A 267 -6.13 -1.57 7.44
CA CYS A 267 -6.94 -1.47 6.22
C CYS A 267 -8.03 -2.53 6.04
N THR A 268 -8.22 -3.41 7.02
CA THR A 268 -9.29 -4.40 7.00
C THR A 268 -9.85 -4.58 8.40
N HIS A 269 -11.18 -4.68 8.50
CA HIS A 269 -11.85 -4.93 9.79
C HIS A 269 -11.37 -6.23 10.44
N ASP A 270 -11.29 -7.32 9.67
CA ASP A 270 -10.72 -8.61 10.12
C ASP A 270 -9.22 -8.48 10.53
N GLY A 271 -8.46 -7.61 9.86
CA GLY A 271 -7.07 -7.34 10.20
C GLY A 271 -6.94 -6.65 11.56
N SER A 272 -7.75 -5.62 11.78
CA SER A 272 -7.79 -4.89 13.05
C SER A 272 -8.31 -5.75 14.19
N VAL A 273 -9.31 -6.59 13.95
CA VAL A 273 -9.79 -7.60 14.91
C VAL A 273 -8.67 -8.59 15.27
N LYS A 274 -8.01 -9.20 14.28
CA LYS A 274 -6.87 -10.10 14.52
C LYS A 274 -5.72 -9.41 15.23
N HIS A 275 -5.51 -8.12 14.97
CA HIS A 275 -4.49 -7.34 15.64
C HIS A 275 -4.86 -7.10 17.10
N ILE A 276 -6.13 -6.75 17.40
CA ILE A 276 -6.67 -6.65 18.76
C ILE A 276 -6.54 -7.98 19.51
N GLN A 277 -6.90 -9.10 18.87
CA GLN A 277 -6.79 -10.45 19.46
C GLN A 277 -5.34 -10.81 19.84
N LYS A 278 -4.31 -10.28 19.16
CA LYS A 278 -2.91 -10.50 19.58
C LYS A 278 -2.62 -9.90 20.95
N PHE A 279 -3.33 -8.85 21.35
CA PHE A 279 -3.19 -8.24 22.67
C PHE A 279 -3.85 -9.04 23.78
N GLU A 280 -4.65 -10.08 23.47
CA GLU A 280 -5.05 -11.08 24.46
C GLU A 280 -3.83 -11.82 25.02
N ASN A 281 -2.81 -12.06 24.17
CA ASN A 281 -1.56 -12.70 24.58
C ASN A 281 -0.51 -11.70 25.11
N TRP A 282 -0.55 -10.43 24.69
CA TRP A 282 0.45 -9.40 25.04
C TRP A 282 0.02 -8.47 26.18
N GLY A 283 -1.23 -8.58 26.63
CA GLY A 283 -1.82 -7.80 27.70
C GLY A 283 -2.40 -6.46 27.24
N TRP A 284 -3.59 -6.12 27.74
CA TRP A 284 -4.36 -4.92 27.40
C TRP A 284 -3.69 -3.60 27.81
N GLY A 285 -2.82 -3.60 28.82
CA GLY A 285 -2.01 -2.42 29.18
C GLY A 285 -1.01 -2.00 28.09
N THR A 286 -0.55 -2.94 27.25
CA THR A 286 0.30 -2.67 26.10
C THR A 286 -0.49 -2.05 24.94
N PHE A 287 -1.74 -2.47 24.76
CA PHE A 287 -2.66 -1.91 23.76
C PHE A 287 -2.93 -0.43 24.02
N GLN A 288 -3.30 -0.07 25.26
CA GLN A 288 -3.59 1.30 25.65
C GLN A 288 -2.43 2.25 25.33
N ARG A 289 -1.19 1.88 25.69
CA ARG A 289 -0.01 2.72 25.44
C ARG A 289 0.35 2.86 23.96
N ARG A 290 0.11 1.84 23.14
CA ARG A 290 0.55 1.84 21.73
C ARG A 290 -0.48 2.40 20.76
N VAL A 291 -1.76 2.27 21.10
CA VAL A 291 -2.87 2.59 20.19
C VAL A 291 -3.61 3.85 20.63
N LEU A 292 -3.78 4.06 21.94
CA LEU A 292 -4.57 5.17 22.48
C LEU A 292 -3.72 6.40 22.87
N ASP A 293 -2.39 6.29 22.81
CA ASP A 293 -1.45 7.33 23.24
C ASP A 293 -0.34 7.53 22.17
N ALA A 294 -0.67 8.20 21.07
CA ALA A 294 0.17 8.27 19.87
C ALA A 294 0.63 9.70 19.54
N GLU A 295 1.78 10.14 20.09
CA GLU A 295 2.46 11.41 19.76
C GLU A 295 3.26 11.35 18.42
N ARG A 296 2.69 10.86 17.31
CA ARG A 296 3.55 10.45 16.17
C ARG A 296 3.02 10.69 14.75
N THR A 297 2.62 11.91 14.39
CA THR A 297 2.22 12.22 12.99
C THR A 297 2.54 13.63 12.48
N ASP A 298 3.19 14.50 13.25
CA ASP A 298 3.24 15.95 12.96
C ASP A 298 3.87 16.35 11.61
N ASN A 299 4.82 15.56 11.07
CA ASN A 299 5.61 15.96 9.89
C ASN A 299 5.18 15.29 8.56
N LEU A 300 4.09 14.52 8.53
CA LEU A 300 3.71 13.76 7.32
C LEU A 300 3.23 14.65 6.15
N HIS A 301 2.71 15.83 6.45
CA HIS A 301 2.17 16.76 5.45
C HIS A 301 3.24 17.33 4.50
N VAL A 302 4.52 17.29 4.87
CA VAL A 302 5.64 17.84 4.08
C VAL A 302 5.86 17.08 2.76
N LEU A 303 5.39 15.83 2.66
CA LEU A 303 5.60 14.97 1.49
C LEU A 303 4.60 15.23 0.34
N GLN A 304 3.55 16.00 0.60
CA GLN A 304 2.53 16.35 -0.38
C GLN A 304 2.89 17.69 -1.05
N ALA A 305 2.74 17.77 -2.38
CA ALA A 305 2.85 19.04 -3.08
C ALA A 305 1.76 20.01 -2.59
N ASN A 306 2.15 21.27 -2.31
CA ASN A 306 1.20 22.28 -1.88
C ASN A 306 0.58 22.93 -3.11
N ASP A 307 -0.69 22.62 -3.38
CA ASP A 307 -1.43 23.29 -4.45
C ASP A 307 -1.97 24.62 -3.93
N SER A 308 -1.28 25.72 -4.24
CA SER A 308 -1.71 27.09 -3.90
C SER A 308 -3.01 27.54 -4.58
N SER A 309 -3.70 26.65 -5.30
CA SER A 309 -4.96 26.92 -6.02
C SER A 309 -6.22 26.33 -5.35
N LEU A 310 -6.09 25.60 -4.24
CA LEU A 310 -7.20 24.84 -3.64
C LEU A 310 -7.81 25.41 -2.34
N PHE A 311 -7.52 26.66 -1.99
CA PHE A 311 -8.23 27.36 -0.92
C PHE A 311 -8.84 28.68 -1.45
N PRO A 312 -10.18 28.78 -1.60
CA PRO A 312 -10.84 30.07 -1.71
C PRO A 312 -10.79 30.86 -0.40
#